data_AF-A0A9D8EHX4-F1
#
_entry.id   AF-A0A9D8EHX4-F1
#
_cell.length_a   1.000
_cell.length_b   1.000
_cell.length_c   1.000
_cell.angle_alpha   90.00
_cell.angle_beta   90.00
_cell.angle_gamma   90.00
#
_symmetry.space_group_name_H-M   'P 1'
#
loop_
_entity.id
_entity.type
_entity.pdbx_description
1 polymer ?
#
loop_
_entity_poly.entity_id
_entity_poly.type
_entity_poly.pdbx_seq_one_letter_code
_entity_poly.pdbx_strand_id
1 'polypeptide(L)'
;MNKFSILKITLIYLVLYPSFYYAQPNSILRKFKFIVIGDSLQSIKDAQVDYSIFNKENKYDLGATLIKQKNEITQTNGVILDSVRLIKDVSSSWFYGAMYYNVDFKGYCPEAGKEIISIHTNNLIDINEIFEIKVFLKRPIPLKLPVRFKVLNRLLNRIQDAVIKITLNNKDCKIDNNLLATDENGDAITNITYDSGFDLCSAIQRSSKIASIEYVITKDGYYQISNSKKISRNNLIDEKITLIHPSDYFNKDFWRLNKYNSMREKVLSILDLVKLQSILKDCILKYDYIKIERFKEKNYVSFGFNELNKYNSIKLNQYEIARIIFDVVVRKILSPLNLFLYDSKEIDGYQLNISTETKNFIDKDAISKRMDFNFYLNKKDVANYKNNDITGQQLIDKTIILLNDERIDLRLQ
;
A
#
# COMPACT_ATOMS: atom_id res chain seq x y z
N MET A 1 -6.15 -2.93 -29.24
CA MET A 1 -5.16 -2.43 -30.23
C MET A 1 -3.87 -2.14 -29.47
N ASN A 2 -2.89 -3.03 -29.57
CA ASN A 2 -1.61 -2.90 -28.87
C ASN A 2 -0.74 -1.89 -29.61
N LYS A 3 -0.37 -0.80 -28.94
CA LYS A 3 0.70 0.10 -29.39
C LYS A 3 2.04 -0.55 -29.02
N PHE A 4 2.88 -0.80 -30.02
CA PHE A 4 4.25 -1.29 -29.85
C PHE A 4 5.21 -0.09 -29.75
N SER A 5 6.24 -0.19 -28.91
CA SER A 5 7.32 0.79 -28.80
C SER A 5 8.58 0.25 -29.46
N ILE A 6 9.21 1.07 -30.30
CA ILE A 6 10.35 0.75 -31.16
C ILE A 6 11.66 0.97 -30.38
N LEU A 7 12.60 0.03 -30.50
CA LEU A 7 13.98 0.22 -30.01
C LEU A 7 14.82 0.86 -31.10
N LYS A 8 15.38 2.04 -30.82
CA LYS A 8 16.26 2.77 -31.73
C LYS A 8 17.73 2.53 -31.39
N ILE A 9 18.49 1.92 -32.29
CA ILE A 9 19.95 1.78 -32.16
C ILE A 9 20.61 2.77 -33.13
N THR A 10 21.40 3.69 -32.60
CA THR A 10 22.15 4.65 -33.42
C THR A 10 23.55 4.12 -33.68
N LEU A 11 23.91 3.93 -34.96
CA LEU A 11 25.27 3.60 -35.39
C LEU A 11 26.12 4.88 -35.42
N ILE A 12 27.21 4.88 -34.65
CA ILE A 12 28.22 5.95 -34.68
C ILE A 12 29.40 5.45 -35.51
N TYR A 13 29.65 6.09 -36.66
CA TYR A 13 30.90 5.90 -37.39
C TYR A 13 31.99 6.74 -36.73
N LEU A 14 33.11 6.10 -36.42
CA LEU A 14 34.28 6.76 -35.88
C LEU A 14 35.28 6.99 -37.02
N VAL A 15 35.53 8.25 -37.38
CA VAL A 15 36.67 8.62 -38.22
C VAL A 15 37.81 8.98 -37.29
N LEU A 16 38.81 8.12 -37.19
CA LEU A 16 40.03 8.42 -36.43
C LEU A 16 41.02 9.08 -37.36
N TYR A 17 41.40 10.32 -37.04
CA TYR A 17 42.56 10.96 -37.63
C TYR A 17 43.78 10.67 -36.75
N PRO A 18 44.85 10.08 -37.29
CA PRO A 18 46.10 10.02 -36.56
C PRO A 18 46.62 11.44 -36.39
N SER A 19 46.79 11.87 -35.14
CA SER A 19 47.37 13.17 -34.81
C SER A 19 48.89 13.12 -34.91
N PHE A 20 49.42 12.97 -36.13
CA PHE A 20 50.83 13.23 -36.41
C PHE A 20 51.00 13.86 -37.80
N TYR A 21 51.69 14.99 -37.80
CA TYR A 21 52.28 15.59 -39.00
C TYR A 21 53.23 14.56 -39.64
N TYR A 22 53.09 14.32 -40.94
CA TYR A 22 53.89 13.41 -41.79
C TYR A 22 53.38 11.97 -42.04
N ALA A 23 52.07 11.79 -42.22
CA ALA A 23 51.57 10.71 -43.09
C ALA A 23 50.25 11.16 -43.75
N GLN A 24 50.06 10.83 -45.04
CA GLN A 24 48.85 11.21 -45.78
C GLN A 24 47.57 10.64 -45.10
N PRO A 25 46.47 11.41 -45.06
CA PRO A 25 45.26 11.02 -44.35
C PRO A 25 44.46 10.00 -45.18
N ASN A 26 44.79 8.72 -45.07
CA ASN A 26 43.84 7.67 -45.44
C ASN A 26 42.83 7.52 -44.30
N SER A 27 41.64 8.10 -44.49
CA SER A 27 40.51 7.86 -43.59
C SER A 27 40.13 6.37 -43.62
N ILE A 28 40.34 5.67 -42.52
CA ILE A 28 39.90 4.27 -42.40
C ILE A 28 38.42 4.28 -42.03
N LEU A 29 37.55 4.16 -43.05
CA LEU A 29 36.13 3.85 -42.85
C LEU A 29 36.00 2.40 -42.37
N ARG A 30 35.74 2.21 -41.08
CA ARG A 30 35.48 0.88 -40.51
C ARG A 30 34.00 0.51 -40.61
N LYS A 31 33.70 -0.69 -41.10
CA LYS A 31 32.36 -1.27 -41.09
C LYS A 31 32.13 -1.97 -39.75
N PHE A 32 31.19 -1.48 -38.96
CA PHE A 32 30.68 -2.21 -37.81
C PHE A 32 29.44 -3.01 -38.25
N LYS A 33 29.37 -4.29 -37.89
CA LYS A 33 28.20 -5.13 -38.12
C LYS A 33 27.51 -5.34 -36.78
N PHE A 34 26.32 -4.75 -36.63
CA PHE A 34 25.47 -4.99 -35.47
C PHE A 34 24.45 -6.07 -35.84
N ILE A 35 24.36 -7.11 -35.01
CA ILE A 35 23.37 -8.18 -35.18
C ILE A 35 22.43 -8.09 -33.99
N VAL A 36 21.18 -7.68 -34.26
CA VAL A 36 20.10 -7.69 -33.27
C VAL A 36 19.51 -9.10 -33.25
N ILE A 37 19.66 -9.79 -32.14
CA ILE A 37 19.13 -11.14 -31.95
C ILE A 37 17.92 -11.01 -31.01
N GLY A 38 16.73 -11.18 -31.57
CA GLY A 38 15.47 -11.22 -30.84
C GLY A 38 14.97 -12.65 -30.66
N ASP A 39 14.16 -12.87 -29.63
CA ASP A 39 13.52 -14.17 -29.34
C ASP A 39 12.26 -14.45 -30.18
N SER A 40 11.86 -13.49 -31.02
CA SER A 40 10.78 -13.65 -31.99
C SER A 40 11.02 -12.77 -33.23
N LEU A 41 10.54 -13.21 -34.39
CA LEU A 41 10.66 -12.44 -35.64
C LEU A 41 10.04 -11.03 -35.52
N GLN A 42 9.00 -10.88 -34.70
CA GLN A 42 8.36 -9.59 -34.44
C GLN A 42 9.28 -8.63 -33.66
N SER A 43 9.98 -9.13 -32.62
CA SER A 43 10.95 -8.32 -31.86
C SER A 43 12.14 -7.82 -32.70
N ILE A 44 12.46 -8.51 -33.80
CA ILE A 44 13.52 -8.11 -34.75
C ILE A 44 13.00 -7.08 -35.75
N LYS A 45 11.74 -7.22 -36.21
CA LYS A 45 11.09 -6.31 -37.17
C LYS A 45 10.82 -4.91 -36.59
N ASP A 46 10.67 -4.81 -35.27
CA ASP A 46 10.37 -3.56 -34.58
C ASP A 46 11.63 -2.77 -34.15
N ALA A 47 12.83 -3.20 -34.55
CA ALA A 47 14.10 -2.51 -34.27
C ALA A 47 14.47 -1.54 -35.41
N GLN A 48 14.79 -0.29 -35.09
CA GLN A 48 15.18 0.75 -36.05
C GLN A 48 16.69 1.01 -35.96
N VAL A 49 17.39 1.05 -37.10
CA VAL A 49 18.82 1.38 -37.17
C VAL A 49 19.01 2.66 -37.98
N ASP A 50 19.35 3.75 -37.30
CA ASP A 50 19.77 5.01 -37.94
C ASP A 50 21.30 5.16 -37.80
N TYR A 51 21.96 5.78 -38.78
CA TYR A 51 23.39 6.12 -38.70
C TYR A 51 23.58 7.63 -38.68
N SER A 52 24.50 8.11 -37.84
CA SER A 52 24.95 9.50 -37.86
C SER A 52 26.47 9.58 -37.67
N ILE A 53 27.11 10.45 -38.44
CA ILE A 53 28.56 10.71 -38.39
C ILE A 53 28.75 11.99 -37.59
N PHE A 54 29.49 11.92 -36.48
CA PHE A 54 29.86 13.10 -35.70
C PHE A 54 31.34 13.38 -35.85
N ASN A 55 31.68 14.60 -36.28
CA ASN A 55 33.03 15.13 -36.23
C ASN A 55 33.08 16.15 -35.08
N LYS A 56 33.80 15.82 -34.01
CA LYS A 56 33.99 16.73 -32.88
C LYS A 56 35.36 17.37 -33.05
N GLU A 57 35.34 18.63 -33.46
CA GLU A 57 36.48 19.58 -33.63
C GLU A 57 37.12 19.66 -35.03
N ASN A 58 36.71 20.66 -35.82
CA ASN A 58 37.58 21.77 -36.26
C ASN A 58 36.84 22.77 -37.18
N LYS A 59 37.07 24.06 -36.94
CA LYS A 59 36.70 25.17 -37.84
C LYS A 59 37.59 25.12 -39.09
N TYR A 60 37.21 24.39 -40.14
CA TYR A 60 37.61 24.69 -41.52
C TYR A 60 36.60 24.05 -42.47
N ASP A 61 36.06 24.87 -43.35
CA ASP A 61 35.17 24.48 -44.44
C ASP A 61 36.02 23.82 -45.53
N LEU A 62 35.94 22.49 -45.64
CA LEU A 62 36.45 21.73 -46.77
C LEU A 62 35.35 20.77 -47.19
N GLY A 63 34.79 21.03 -48.37
CA GLY A 63 33.62 20.35 -48.93
C GLY A 63 33.71 18.82 -48.79
N ALA A 64 32.74 18.27 -48.07
CA ALA A 64 32.53 16.83 -48.03
C ALA A 64 32.15 16.34 -49.43
N THR A 65 33.06 15.61 -50.08
CA THR A 65 32.74 14.87 -51.30
C THR A 65 31.99 13.60 -50.90
N LEU A 66 30.73 13.51 -51.31
CA LEU A 66 29.85 12.38 -51.06
C LEU A 66 30.30 11.20 -51.94
N ILE A 67 31.15 10.30 -51.42
CA ILE A 67 31.43 9.03 -52.09
C ILE A 67 30.22 8.12 -51.87
N LYS A 68 29.30 8.10 -52.85
CA LYS A 68 28.24 7.09 -52.95
C LYS A 68 28.87 5.73 -53.28
N GLN A 69 29.27 4.97 -52.26
CA GLN A 69 29.43 3.53 -52.44
C GLN A 69 28.05 2.86 -52.38
N LYS A 70 27.69 2.20 -53.47
CA LYS A 70 26.45 1.43 -53.65
C LYS A 70 26.52 0.20 -52.74
N ASN A 71 25.96 0.29 -51.54
CA ASN A 71 25.55 -0.90 -50.77
C ASN A 71 24.06 -1.07 -50.99
N GLU A 72 23.65 -2.30 -51.31
CA GLU A 72 22.24 -2.69 -51.42
C GLU A 72 21.53 -2.44 -50.09
N ILE A 73 20.66 -1.44 -50.07
CA ILE A 73 19.69 -1.21 -49.01
C ILE A 73 18.33 -1.43 -49.64
N THR A 74 17.67 -2.52 -49.28
CA THR A 74 16.27 -2.74 -49.60
C THR A 74 15.44 -1.85 -48.69
N GLN A 75 14.93 -0.73 -49.21
CA GLN A 75 14.05 0.19 -48.48
C GLN A 75 12.59 -0.29 -48.49
N THR A 76 11.93 -0.22 -47.34
CA THR A 76 10.49 0.11 -47.27
C THR A 76 10.19 0.99 -46.05
N ASN A 77 9.75 2.23 -46.33
CA ASN A 77 8.92 3.22 -45.61
C ASN A 77 8.93 3.31 -44.07
N GLY A 78 9.16 4.53 -43.54
CA GLY A 78 9.33 4.83 -42.11
C GLY A 78 8.31 5.79 -41.45
N VAL A 79 8.40 5.85 -40.11
CA VAL A 79 7.86 6.87 -39.16
C VAL A 79 8.85 7.00 -37.97
N ILE A 80 8.84 8.14 -37.24
CA ILE A 80 9.91 8.72 -36.36
C ILE A 80 9.55 8.72 -34.84
N LEU A 81 10.61 8.66 -33.98
CA LEU A 81 10.81 8.96 -32.51
C LEU A 81 10.87 7.74 -31.54
N ASP A 82 11.76 7.61 -30.52
CA ASP A 82 12.78 8.49 -29.89
C ASP A 82 14.02 7.73 -29.30
N SER A 83 15.06 8.45 -28.89
CA SER A 83 16.50 8.05 -28.86
C SER A 83 17.09 7.28 -27.63
N VAL A 84 18.12 6.44 -27.88
CA VAL A 84 19.15 6.04 -26.90
C VAL A 84 20.47 6.72 -27.28
N ARG A 85 21.08 7.47 -26.36
CA ARG A 85 22.38 8.12 -26.58
C ARG A 85 23.48 7.20 -26.08
N LEU A 86 24.32 6.70 -26.99
CA LEU A 86 25.59 6.07 -26.65
C LEU A 86 26.64 7.17 -26.54
N ILE A 87 27.17 7.40 -25.34
CA ILE A 87 28.33 8.27 -25.15
C ILE A 87 29.55 7.36 -25.13
N LYS A 88 30.52 7.65 -26.00
CA LYS A 88 31.77 6.92 -26.12
C LYS A 88 32.89 7.79 -25.56
N ASP A 89 33.51 7.35 -24.47
CA ASP A 89 34.82 7.85 -24.06
C ASP A 89 35.88 6.86 -24.57
N VAL A 90 36.82 7.36 -25.35
CA VAL A 90 37.95 6.57 -25.86
C VAL A 90 39.21 7.12 -25.22
N SER A 91 39.85 6.30 -24.39
CA SER A 91 41.22 6.58 -23.98
C SER A 91 42.15 5.64 -24.75
N SER A 92 43.24 6.18 -25.27
CA SER A 92 44.27 5.40 -25.93
C SER A 92 45.58 5.45 -25.16
N SER A 93 46.23 4.30 -25.03
CA SER A 93 47.58 4.18 -24.49
C SER A 93 48.47 3.44 -25.49
N TRP A 94 49.76 3.76 -25.50
CA TRP A 94 50.77 3.12 -26.35
C TRP A 94 51.66 2.23 -25.49
N PHE A 95 51.80 0.96 -25.87
CA PHE A 95 52.68 0.00 -25.19
C PHE A 95 53.26 -0.97 -26.25
N TYR A 96 54.59 -1.05 -26.37
CA TYR A 96 55.30 -1.94 -27.31
C TYR A 96 54.86 -1.84 -28.79
N GLY A 97 54.72 -0.63 -29.33
CA GLY A 97 54.50 -0.44 -30.77
C GLY A 97 53.07 -0.73 -31.27
N ALA A 98 52.14 -1.04 -30.38
CA ALA A 98 50.72 -1.15 -30.68
C ALA A 98 49.91 -0.07 -29.94
N MET A 99 48.85 0.41 -30.59
CA MET A 99 47.94 1.42 -30.05
C MET A 99 46.71 0.73 -29.45
N TYR A 100 46.47 0.94 -28.16
CA TYR A 100 45.37 0.32 -27.44
C TYR A 100 44.22 1.30 -27.26
N TYR A 101 42.99 0.80 -27.25
CA TYR A 101 41.80 1.61 -27.02
C TYR A 101 40.95 0.96 -25.93
N ASN A 102 40.68 1.71 -24.86
CA ASN A 102 39.56 1.38 -23.97
C ASN A 102 38.29 1.98 -24.58
N VAL A 103 37.24 1.18 -24.70
CA VAL A 103 35.96 1.63 -25.22
C VAL A 103 34.89 1.43 -24.17
N ASP A 104 34.34 2.53 -23.70
CA ASP A 104 33.19 2.55 -22.79
C ASP A 104 31.93 2.70 -23.61
N PHE A 105 31.05 1.71 -23.53
CA PHE A 105 29.69 1.86 -24.04
C PHE A 105 28.76 2.16 -22.89
N LYS A 106 28.30 3.41 -22.81
CA LYS A 106 27.29 3.84 -21.84
C LYS A 106 25.95 4.05 -22.51
N GLY A 107 24.96 3.24 -22.16
CA GLY A 107 23.58 3.39 -22.60
C GLY A 107 22.77 4.21 -21.61
N TYR A 108 22.21 5.33 -22.05
CA TYR A 108 21.42 6.23 -21.22
C TYR A 108 19.93 6.16 -21.58
N CYS A 109 19.03 6.09 -20.57
CA CYS A 109 17.60 6.41 -20.75
C CYS A 109 17.45 7.92 -20.58
N PRO A 110 17.17 8.70 -21.65
CA PRO A 110 17.10 10.16 -21.56
C PRO A 110 16.04 10.63 -20.55
N GLU A 111 14.94 9.90 -20.46
CA GLU A 111 13.77 10.23 -19.64
C GLU A 111 13.96 9.96 -18.14
N ALA A 112 14.89 9.08 -17.77
CA ALA A 112 15.19 8.73 -16.37
C ALA A 112 16.44 9.44 -15.84
N GLY A 113 17.21 10.10 -16.71
CA GLY A 113 18.49 10.73 -16.35
C GLY A 113 19.52 9.75 -15.77
N LYS A 114 19.38 8.44 -16.05
CA LYS A 114 20.20 7.39 -15.45
C LYS A 114 20.87 6.52 -16.53
N GLU A 115 22.12 6.17 -16.25
CA GLU A 115 22.88 5.18 -17.00
C GLU A 115 22.28 3.80 -16.72
N ILE A 116 21.96 3.04 -17.78
CA ILE A 116 21.28 1.74 -17.67
C ILE A 116 22.26 0.60 -17.97
N ILE A 117 23.25 0.85 -18.83
CA ILE A 117 24.21 -0.14 -19.28
C ILE A 117 25.58 0.54 -19.36
N SER A 118 26.59 -0.07 -18.75
CA SER A 118 28.00 0.29 -18.90
C SER A 118 28.74 -0.98 -19.30
N ILE A 119 29.32 -1.01 -20.50
CA ILE A 119 30.19 -2.10 -20.94
C ILE A 119 31.60 -1.54 -21.02
N HIS A 120 32.48 -2.09 -20.18
CA HIS A 120 33.90 -1.79 -20.13
C HIS A 120 34.64 -2.99 -20.71
N THR A 121 35.33 -2.81 -21.83
CA THR A 121 36.15 -3.89 -22.41
C THR A 121 37.63 -3.53 -22.27
N ASN A 122 38.38 -4.35 -21.52
CA ASN A 122 39.83 -4.19 -21.32
C ASN A 122 40.65 -5.11 -22.24
N ASN A 123 40.05 -5.63 -23.31
CA ASN A 123 40.74 -6.57 -24.19
C ASN A 123 41.66 -5.84 -25.18
N LEU A 124 42.81 -6.43 -25.45
CA LEU A 124 43.73 -6.06 -26.52
C LEU A 124 43.02 -6.30 -27.86
N ILE A 125 42.72 -5.23 -28.59
CA ILE A 125 41.98 -5.31 -29.85
C ILE A 125 42.96 -5.15 -31.01
N ASP A 126 43.15 -6.21 -31.81
CA ASP A 126 43.85 -6.10 -33.08
C ASP A 126 42.98 -5.34 -34.09
N ILE A 127 43.61 -4.44 -34.83
CA ILE A 127 42.98 -3.37 -35.61
C ILE A 127 42.30 -3.87 -36.88
N ASN A 128 42.42 -5.16 -37.22
CA ASN A 128 41.88 -5.78 -38.43
C ASN A 128 40.64 -6.66 -38.22
N GLU A 129 40.17 -6.86 -36.99
CA GLU A 129 38.99 -7.71 -36.73
C GLU A 129 37.67 -6.93 -36.74
N ILE A 130 36.64 -7.52 -37.35
CA ILE A 130 35.26 -7.00 -37.31
C ILE A 130 34.67 -7.36 -35.95
N PHE A 131 34.33 -6.35 -35.16
CA PHE A 131 33.64 -6.54 -33.87
C PHE A 131 32.16 -6.79 -34.09
N GLU A 132 31.68 -7.95 -33.65
CA GLU A 132 30.25 -8.24 -33.51
C GLU A 132 29.82 -7.98 -32.06
N ILE A 133 29.10 -6.90 -31.82
CA ILE A 133 28.46 -6.64 -30.52
C ILE A 133 27.05 -7.22 -30.56
N LYS A 134 26.85 -8.36 -29.90
CA LYS A 134 25.52 -8.96 -29.69
C LYS A 134 24.88 -8.35 -28.45
N VAL A 135 23.88 -7.49 -28.65
CA VAL A 135 23.06 -6.97 -27.55
C VAL A 135 21.87 -7.90 -27.38
N PHE A 136 21.85 -8.66 -26.28
CA PHE A 136 20.71 -9.50 -25.92
C PHE A 136 19.71 -8.68 -25.13
N LEU A 137 18.61 -8.29 -25.77
CA LEU A 137 17.45 -7.78 -25.05
C LEU A 137 16.70 -8.96 -24.45
N LYS A 138 17.06 -9.35 -23.23
CA LYS A 138 16.22 -10.28 -22.47
C LYS A 138 14.89 -9.58 -22.16
N ARG A 139 13.77 -10.23 -22.49
CA ARG A 139 12.45 -9.82 -22.00
C ARG A 139 12.55 -9.60 -20.49
N PRO A 140 12.06 -8.48 -19.95
CA PRO A 140 12.01 -8.31 -18.51
C PRO A 140 11.19 -9.48 -17.94
N ILE A 141 11.81 -10.24 -17.04
CA ILE A 141 11.13 -11.32 -16.34
C ILE A 141 10.06 -10.64 -15.47
N PRO A 142 8.78 -11.04 -15.59
CA PRO A 142 7.72 -10.47 -14.77
C PRO A 142 8.10 -10.59 -13.29
N LEU A 143 8.12 -9.46 -12.59
CA LEU A 143 8.38 -9.46 -11.16
C LEU A 143 7.17 -10.06 -10.45
N LYS A 144 7.36 -11.22 -9.83
CA LYS A 144 6.38 -11.84 -8.94
C LYS A 144 6.66 -11.41 -7.51
N LEU A 145 5.70 -10.72 -6.91
CA LEU A 145 5.75 -10.32 -5.51
C LEU A 145 4.79 -11.20 -4.69
N PRO A 146 5.31 -12.00 -3.75
CA PRO A 146 4.45 -12.79 -2.87
C PRO A 146 3.65 -11.89 -1.92
N VAL A 147 2.39 -12.26 -1.71
CA VAL A 147 1.47 -11.65 -0.74
C VAL A 147 1.03 -12.75 0.21
N ARG A 148 1.34 -12.57 1.49
CA ARG A 148 1.02 -13.51 2.56
C ARG A 148 0.02 -12.87 3.51
N PHE A 149 -1.04 -13.62 3.80
CA PHE A 149 -2.01 -13.29 4.82
C PHE A 149 -1.90 -14.30 5.94
N LYS A 150 -1.93 -13.81 7.17
CA LYS A 150 -1.89 -14.59 8.40
C LYS A 150 -3.13 -14.26 9.23
N VAL A 151 -4.14 -15.12 9.19
CA VAL A 151 -5.44 -14.88 9.81
C VAL A 151 -5.53 -15.58 11.16
N LEU A 152 -5.78 -14.79 12.20
CA LEU A 152 -5.83 -15.22 13.60
C LEU A 152 -7.14 -14.79 14.24
N ASN A 153 -7.53 -15.45 15.33
CA ASN A 153 -8.55 -14.92 16.23
C ASN A 153 -7.93 -13.98 17.27
N ARG A 154 -8.76 -13.38 18.13
CA ARG A 154 -8.31 -12.49 19.22
C ARG A 154 -7.29 -13.15 20.17
N LEU A 155 -7.41 -14.45 20.40
CA LEU A 155 -6.51 -15.23 21.25
C LEU A 155 -5.23 -15.67 20.52
N LEU A 156 -4.98 -15.15 19.31
CA LEU A 156 -3.85 -15.48 18.44
C LEU A 156 -3.85 -16.93 17.93
N ASN A 157 -4.97 -17.65 18.04
CA ASN A 157 -5.13 -18.95 17.41
C ASN A 157 -5.33 -18.78 15.91
N ARG A 158 -4.81 -19.72 15.14
CA ARG A 158 -4.96 -19.75 13.68
C ARG A 158 -6.41 -20.01 13.29
N ILE A 159 -6.87 -19.38 12.21
CA ILE A 159 -8.20 -19.61 11.65
C ILE A 159 -8.04 -20.26 10.28
N GLN A 160 -8.45 -21.53 10.18
CA GLN A 160 -8.51 -22.29 8.93
C GLN A 160 -9.76 -21.91 8.12
N ASP A 161 -9.68 -22.04 6.79
CA ASP A 161 -10.75 -21.78 5.81
C ASP A 161 -11.39 -20.39 5.92
N ALA A 162 -10.63 -19.37 6.35
CA ALA A 162 -11.04 -17.99 6.20
C ALA A 162 -10.88 -17.59 4.73
N VAL A 163 -11.94 -17.11 4.11
CA VAL A 163 -11.96 -16.73 2.70
C VAL A 163 -11.47 -15.29 2.55
N ILE A 164 -10.48 -15.09 1.69
CA ILE A 164 -9.84 -13.79 1.40
C ILE A 164 -10.10 -13.44 -0.06
N LYS A 165 -10.91 -12.41 -0.28
CA LYS A 165 -11.14 -11.83 -1.61
C LYS A 165 -10.28 -10.61 -1.80
N ILE A 166 -9.44 -10.59 -2.84
CA ILE A 166 -8.47 -9.54 -3.12
C ILE A 166 -8.86 -8.81 -4.41
N THR A 167 -8.80 -7.48 -4.38
CA THR A 167 -9.02 -6.60 -5.52
C THR A 167 -7.78 -5.72 -5.71
N LEU A 168 -7.28 -5.64 -6.95
CA LEU A 168 -6.19 -4.74 -7.32
C LEU A 168 -6.76 -3.47 -7.94
N ASN A 169 -6.28 -2.32 -7.49
CA ASN A 169 -6.66 -1.04 -8.09
C ASN A 169 -5.78 -0.62 -9.27
N ASN A 170 -4.79 -1.43 -9.64
CA ASN A 170 -3.85 -1.15 -10.72
C ASN A 170 -3.99 -2.16 -11.86
N LYS A 171 -4.31 -1.65 -13.06
CA LYS A 171 -4.50 -2.45 -14.28
C LYS A 171 -3.21 -3.09 -14.80
N ASP A 172 -2.05 -2.56 -14.42
CA ASP A 172 -0.73 -3.08 -14.81
C ASP A 172 -0.27 -4.26 -13.93
N CYS A 173 -1.07 -4.62 -12.91
CA CYS A 173 -0.80 -5.73 -12.01
C CYS A 173 -1.82 -6.84 -12.23
N LYS A 174 -1.33 -8.08 -12.23
CA LYS A 174 -2.16 -9.29 -12.23
C LYS A 174 -1.96 -10.01 -10.91
N ILE A 175 -3.02 -10.61 -10.39
CA ILE A 175 -2.96 -11.46 -9.20
C ILE A 175 -3.16 -12.92 -9.64
N ASP A 176 -2.29 -13.82 -9.18
CA ASP A 176 -2.34 -15.23 -9.57
C ASP A 176 -3.66 -15.89 -9.12
N ASN A 177 -4.11 -15.57 -7.90
CA ASN A 177 -5.42 -15.96 -7.38
C ASN A 177 -5.99 -14.84 -6.50
N ASN A 178 -7.21 -14.39 -6.82
CA ASN A 178 -7.92 -13.32 -6.11
C ASN A 178 -8.90 -13.82 -5.04
N LEU A 179 -9.08 -15.13 -4.91
CA LEU A 179 -9.91 -15.77 -3.90
C LEU A 179 -9.11 -16.89 -3.21
N LEU A 180 -8.66 -16.61 -2.00
CA LEU A 180 -7.86 -17.54 -1.20
C LEU A 180 -8.69 -18.09 -0.05
N ALA A 181 -8.33 -19.27 0.43
CA ALA A 181 -8.74 -19.78 1.72
C ALA A 181 -7.49 -20.01 2.57
N THR A 182 -7.55 -19.74 3.87
CA THR A 182 -6.43 -20.02 4.77
C THR A 182 -6.30 -21.51 5.04
N ASP A 183 -5.05 -21.99 5.13
CA ASP A 183 -4.73 -23.36 5.49
C ASP A 183 -4.91 -23.64 6.99
N GLU A 184 -4.54 -24.84 7.45
CA GLU A 184 -4.57 -25.23 8.88
C GLU A 184 -3.70 -24.34 9.78
N ASN A 185 -2.69 -23.69 9.22
CA ASN A 185 -1.85 -22.72 9.93
C ASN A 185 -2.46 -21.31 9.91
N GLY A 186 -3.63 -21.12 9.28
CA GLY A 186 -4.26 -19.81 9.12
C GLY A 186 -3.51 -18.91 8.14
N ASP A 187 -2.66 -19.49 7.29
CA ASP A 187 -1.86 -18.77 6.32
C ASP A 187 -2.48 -18.91 4.91
N ALA A 188 -2.40 -17.85 4.11
CA ALA A 188 -2.84 -17.85 2.70
C ALA A 188 -1.84 -17.05 1.86
N ILE A 189 -1.46 -17.59 0.70
CA ILE A 189 -0.41 -17.00 -0.15
C ILE A 189 -0.91 -16.88 -1.58
N THR A 190 -0.60 -15.74 -2.21
CA THR A 190 -0.79 -15.49 -3.64
C THR A 190 0.38 -14.67 -4.16
N ASN A 191 0.51 -14.51 -5.47
CA ASN A 191 1.51 -13.61 -6.04
C ASN A 191 0.83 -12.51 -6.84
N ILE A 192 1.44 -11.33 -6.80
CA ILE A 192 1.14 -10.23 -7.70
C ILE A 192 2.25 -10.19 -8.75
N THR A 193 1.86 -10.36 -10.00
CA THR A 193 2.74 -10.25 -11.15
C THR A 193 2.60 -8.85 -11.75
N TYR A 194 3.71 -8.11 -11.79
CA TYR A 194 3.77 -6.84 -12.50
C TYR A 194 3.97 -7.10 -13.99
N ASP A 195 2.98 -6.75 -14.80
CA ASP A 195 3.10 -6.78 -16.26
C ASP A 195 3.84 -5.50 -16.67
N SER A 196 5.16 -5.49 -16.47
CA SER A 196 6.00 -4.40 -16.96
C SER A 196 6.07 -4.53 -18.48
N GLY A 197 5.07 -3.99 -19.16
CA GLY A 197 5.06 -3.91 -20.62
C GLY A 197 6.34 -3.23 -21.11
N PHE A 198 7.28 -4.07 -21.55
CA PHE A 198 8.49 -3.92 -22.39
C PHE A 198 9.33 -2.64 -22.49
N ASP A 199 8.99 -1.54 -21.86
CA ASP A 199 9.77 -0.32 -21.97
C ASP A 199 10.35 0.06 -20.60
N LEU A 200 11.67 -0.11 -20.50
CA LEU A 200 12.44 0.13 -19.29
C LEU A 200 12.34 1.60 -18.83
N CYS A 201 12.17 2.54 -19.77
CA CYS A 201 12.01 3.96 -19.47
C CYS A 201 10.62 4.24 -18.86
N SER A 202 9.55 3.68 -19.42
CA SER A 202 8.22 3.78 -18.81
C SER A 202 8.06 2.94 -17.53
N ALA A 203 8.83 1.87 -17.32
CA ALA A 203 8.87 1.14 -16.05
C ALA A 203 9.45 1.97 -14.89
N ILE A 204 10.38 2.89 -15.20
CA ILE A 204 10.97 3.84 -14.25
C ILE A 204 10.00 5.00 -13.96
N GLN A 205 9.35 5.58 -14.96
CA GLN A 205 8.37 6.66 -14.73
C GLN A 205 7.04 6.19 -14.11
N ARG A 206 6.53 5.01 -14.52
CA ARG A 206 5.34 4.39 -13.91
C ARG A 206 5.57 3.83 -12.51
N SER A 207 6.82 3.82 -12.03
CA SER A 207 7.14 3.43 -10.64
C SER A 207 6.48 4.34 -9.58
N SER A 208 5.95 5.49 -9.99
CA SER A 208 5.21 6.42 -9.12
C SER A 208 3.74 6.03 -8.86
N LYS A 209 3.13 5.16 -9.69
CA LYS A 209 1.77 4.66 -9.40
C LYS A 209 1.84 3.53 -8.38
N ILE A 210 1.73 3.91 -7.12
CA ILE A 210 1.59 3.00 -5.98
C ILE A 210 0.36 2.12 -6.23
N ALA A 211 0.57 0.85 -6.56
CA ALA A 211 -0.52 -0.12 -6.55
C ALA A 211 -1.01 -0.28 -5.11
N SER A 212 -2.30 -0.51 -4.90
CA SER A 212 -2.80 -1.01 -3.61
C SER A 212 -3.61 -2.28 -3.82
N ILE A 213 -3.47 -3.19 -2.87
CA ILE A 213 -4.42 -4.27 -2.68
C ILE A 213 -5.55 -3.76 -1.80
N GLU A 214 -6.78 -4.10 -2.17
CA GLU A 214 -7.94 -4.07 -1.29
C GLU A 214 -8.32 -5.51 -1.01
N TYR A 215 -8.66 -5.84 0.23
CA TYR A 215 -9.04 -7.20 0.57
C TYR A 215 -10.21 -7.23 1.55
N VAL A 216 -11.03 -8.26 1.40
CA VAL A 216 -12.16 -8.59 2.26
C VAL A 216 -11.96 -10.00 2.78
N ILE A 217 -12.05 -10.18 4.10
CA ILE A 217 -11.89 -11.48 4.76
C ILE A 217 -13.19 -11.85 5.46
N THR A 218 -13.65 -13.07 5.21
CA THR A 218 -14.87 -13.64 5.77
C THR A 218 -14.61 -15.03 6.33
N LYS A 219 -15.21 -15.33 7.48
CA LYS A 219 -15.27 -16.67 8.07
C LYS A 219 -16.58 -16.79 8.82
N ASP A 220 -17.27 -17.92 8.68
CA ASP A 220 -18.53 -18.16 9.38
C ASP A 220 -18.38 -17.98 10.89
N GLY A 221 -19.32 -17.24 11.48
CA GLY A 221 -19.30 -16.86 12.90
C GLY A 221 -18.40 -15.66 13.23
N TYR A 222 -17.59 -15.15 12.30
CA TYR A 222 -16.74 -13.97 12.54
C TYR A 222 -17.27 -12.73 11.82
N TYR A 223 -16.94 -11.56 12.35
CA TYR A 223 -17.18 -10.30 11.64
C TYR A 223 -16.26 -10.19 10.43
N GLN A 224 -16.84 -9.80 9.29
CA GLN A 224 -16.09 -9.48 8.08
C GLN A 224 -15.13 -8.30 8.33
N ILE A 225 -13.91 -8.42 7.82
CA ILE A 225 -12.91 -7.33 7.82
C ILE A 225 -12.64 -6.91 6.39
N SER A 226 -12.56 -5.61 6.15
CA SER A 226 -12.16 -5.03 4.86
C SER A 226 -11.04 -4.03 5.10
N ASN A 227 -9.97 -4.08 4.31
CA ASN A 227 -8.84 -3.16 4.44
C ASN A 227 -8.15 -2.94 3.10
N SER A 228 -7.26 -1.95 3.04
CA SER A 228 -6.43 -1.67 1.88
C SER A 228 -4.97 -1.49 2.28
N LYS A 229 -4.05 -1.93 1.42
CA LYS A 229 -2.61 -1.81 1.65
C LYS A 229 -1.92 -1.34 0.37
N LYS A 230 -1.14 -0.27 0.50
CA LYS A 230 -0.23 0.20 -0.55
C LYS A 230 0.91 -0.79 -0.73
N ILE A 231 1.19 -1.11 -1.98
CA ILE A 231 2.24 -2.05 -2.40
C ILE A 231 3.44 -1.24 -2.88
N SER A 232 4.62 -1.56 -2.36
CA SER A 232 5.89 -1.12 -2.93
C SER A 232 6.57 -2.31 -3.62
N ARG A 233 7.30 -2.05 -4.71
CA ARG A 233 7.94 -3.11 -5.53
C ARG A 233 8.92 -4.00 -4.76
N ASN A 234 9.45 -3.52 -3.63
CA ASN A 234 10.54 -4.18 -2.92
C ASN A 234 10.09 -4.88 -1.63
N ASN A 235 8.82 -4.74 -1.22
CA ASN A 235 8.39 -5.24 0.07
C ASN A 235 7.47 -6.45 -0.11
N LEU A 236 7.87 -7.57 0.48
CA LEU A 236 6.95 -8.66 0.81
C LEU A 236 5.74 -8.06 1.53
N ILE A 237 4.54 -8.36 1.03
CA ILE A 237 3.32 -8.03 1.75
C ILE A 237 3.06 -9.19 2.71
N ASP A 238 3.23 -8.94 4.00
CA ASP A 238 2.94 -9.89 5.07
C ASP A 238 1.94 -9.25 6.04
N GLU A 239 0.67 -9.60 5.87
CA GLU A 239 -0.45 -9.00 6.61
C GLU A 239 -0.94 -9.97 7.68
N LYS A 240 -0.72 -9.59 8.95
CA LYS A 240 -1.30 -10.26 10.11
C LYS A 240 -2.65 -9.65 10.44
N ILE A 241 -3.71 -10.45 10.33
CA ILE A 241 -5.09 -10.00 10.45
C ILE A 241 -5.78 -10.78 11.57
N THR A 242 -6.46 -10.06 12.45
CA THR A 242 -7.21 -10.65 13.57
C THR A 242 -8.71 -10.55 13.28
N LEU A 243 -9.37 -11.69 13.01
CA LEU A 243 -10.82 -11.77 12.96
C LEU A 243 -11.40 -11.79 14.37
N ILE A 244 -12.55 -11.15 14.52
CA ILE A 244 -13.25 -11.02 15.79
C ILE A 244 -14.52 -11.85 15.73
N HIS A 245 -14.69 -12.75 16.68
CA HIS A 245 -15.94 -13.49 16.88
C HIS A 245 -16.88 -12.64 17.76
N PRO A 246 -18.21 -12.63 17.56
CA PRO A 246 -19.13 -11.90 18.42
C PRO A 246 -19.02 -12.27 19.91
N SER A 247 -18.72 -13.54 20.20
CA SER A 247 -18.48 -14.00 21.58
C SER A 247 -17.30 -13.30 22.26
N ASP A 248 -16.34 -12.75 21.50
CA ASP A 248 -15.12 -12.13 22.05
C ASP A 248 -15.43 -10.85 22.85
N TYR A 249 -16.60 -10.24 22.67
CA TYR A 249 -17.03 -9.07 23.42
C TYR A 249 -17.61 -9.40 24.78
N PHE A 250 -18.08 -10.62 24.99
CA PHE A 250 -18.72 -11.03 26.22
C PHE A 250 -17.71 -11.50 27.24
N ASN A 251 -17.94 -11.10 28.49
CA ASN A 251 -17.26 -11.70 29.61
C ASN A 251 -17.61 -13.19 29.70
N LYS A 252 -16.63 -14.02 30.07
CA LYS A 252 -16.79 -15.48 30.16
C LYS A 252 -17.99 -15.93 30.99
N ASP A 253 -18.26 -15.28 32.11
CA ASP A 253 -19.35 -15.66 33.01
C ASP A 253 -20.70 -15.33 32.38
N PHE A 254 -20.80 -14.15 31.76
CA PHE A 254 -22.00 -13.77 31.02
C PHE A 254 -22.23 -14.65 29.79
N TRP A 255 -21.18 -15.12 29.13
CA TRP A 255 -21.28 -16.03 27.98
C TRP A 255 -21.76 -17.44 28.38
N ARG A 256 -21.27 -17.97 29.50
CA ARG A 256 -21.49 -19.38 29.89
C ARG A 256 -22.84 -19.64 30.57
N LEU A 257 -23.41 -18.65 31.25
CA LEU A 257 -24.63 -18.87 32.05
C LEU A 257 -25.87 -18.99 31.15
N ASN A 258 -26.53 -20.15 31.10
CA ASN A 258 -27.72 -20.39 30.27
C ASN A 258 -28.88 -19.43 30.55
N LYS A 259 -28.98 -18.91 31.78
CA LYS A 259 -30.01 -17.93 32.17
C LYS A 259 -30.05 -16.73 31.21
N TYR A 260 -28.89 -16.27 30.73
CA TYR A 260 -28.80 -15.07 29.89
C TYR A 260 -28.85 -15.35 28.38
N ASN A 261 -29.22 -16.56 27.92
CA ASN A 261 -29.28 -16.91 26.50
C ASN A 261 -30.07 -15.90 25.65
N SER A 262 -31.32 -15.61 26.03
CA SER A 262 -32.15 -14.66 25.28
C SER A 262 -31.57 -13.25 25.28
N MET A 263 -30.96 -12.83 26.40
CA MET A 263 -30.31 -11.53 26.46
C MET A 263 -29.08 -11.47 25.56
N ARG A 264 -28.29 -12.55 25.47
CA ARG A 264 -27.12 -12.62 24.58
C ARG A 264 -27.51 -12.39 23.13
N GLU A 265 -28.59 -13.02 22.64
CA GLU A 265 -29.09 -12.84 21.28
C GLU A 265 -29.49 -11.38 21.01
N LYS A 266 -30.16 -10.75 21.97
CA LYS A 266 -30.51 -9.32 21.91
C LYS A 266 -29.27 -8.43 21.91
N VAL A 267 -28.26 -8.75 22.72
CA VAL A 267 -26.99 -8.02 22.73
C VAL A 267 -26.23 -8.21 21.42
N LEU A 268 -26.22 -9.41 20.82
CA LEU A 268 -25.64 -9.63 19.50
C LEU A 268 -26.29 -8.71 18.45
N SER A 269 -27.62 -8.58 18.48
CA SER A 269 -28.35 -7.65 17.60
C SER A 269 -27.92 -6.19 17.80
N ILE A 270 -27.63 -5.79 19.05
CA ILE A 270 -27.06 -4.47 19.35
C ILE A 270 -25.65 -4.33 18.75
N LEU A 271 -24.80 -5.35 18.90
CA LEU A 271 -23.43 -5.32 18.37
C LEU A 271 -23.41 -5.18 16.85
N ASP A 272 -24.28 -5.91 16.17
CA ASP A 272 -24.43 -5.84 14.72
C ASP A 272 -24.85 -4.42 14.30
N LEU A 273 -25.85 -3.85 14.97
CA LEU A 273 -26.33 -2.50 14.68
C LEU A 273 -25.22 -1.45 14.93
N VAL A 274 -24.51 -1.53 16.06
CA VAL A 274 -23.42 -0.61 16.40
C VAL A 274 -22.29 -0.66 15.38
N LYS A 275 -21.92 -1.85 14.91
CA LYS A 275 -20.89 -2.03 13.89
C LYS A 275 -21.35 -1.58 12.51
N LEU A 276 -22.52 -2.03 12.05
CA LEU A 276 -23.04 -1.74 10.70
C LEU A 276 -23.24 -0.24 10.49
N GLN A 277 -23.80 0.45 11.47
CA GLN A 277 -24.13 1.86 11.33
C GLN A 277 -22.94 2.79 11.63
N SER A 278 -21.79 2.24 12.05
CA SER A 278 -20.64 3.04 12.50
C SER A 278 -21.06 4.15 13.47
N ILE A 279 -22.04 3.86 14.35
CA ILE A 279 -22.67 4.85 15.25
C ILE A 279 -21.60 5.55 16.11
N LEU A 280 -20.57 4.78 16.46
CA LEU A 280 -19.50 5.15 17.37
C LEU A 280 -18.15 5.23 16.62
N LYS A 281 -18.03 6.17 15.68
CA LYS A 281 -16.82 6.33 14.83
C LYS A 281 -15.51 6.42 15.63
N ASP A 282 -15.55 7.13 16.76
CA ASP A 282 -14.37 7.41 17.57
C ASP A 282 -14.34 6.59 18.88
N CYS A 283 -15.05 5.46 18.91
CA CYS A 283 -15.02 4.55 20.06
C CYS A 283 -14.93 3.09 19.61
N ILE A 284 -14.06 2.34 20.27
CA ILE A 284 -13.91 0.91 20.09
C ILE A 284 -14.57 0.20 21.27
N LEU A 285 -15.50 -0.71 20.98
CA LEU A 285 -16.08 -1.57 22.00
C LEU A 285 -15.00 -2.48 22.61
N LYS A 286 -14.92 -2.53 23.94
CA LYS A 286 -13.99 -3.36 24.70
C LYS A 286 -14.37 -4.83 24.57
N TYR A 287 -13.36 -5.65 24.33
CA TYR A 287 -13.51 -7.09 24.35
C TYR A 287 -13.57 -7.64 25.78
N ASP A 288 -14.16 -8.83 25.98
CA ASP A 288 -14.34 -9.49 27.30
C ASP A 288 -15.00 -8.59 28.36
N TYR A 289 -15.81 -7.62 27.93
CA TYR A 289 -16.35 -6.60 28.83
C TYR A 289 -17.86 -6.73 29.04
N ILE A 290 -18.61 -7.22 28.05
CA ILE A 290 -20.06 -7.27 28.16
C ILE A 290 -20.46 -8.28 29.22
N LYS A 291 -21.11 -7.79 30.27
CA LYS A 291 -21.46 -8.56 31.47
C LYS A 291 -22.73 -8.04 32.14
N ILE A 292 -23.18 -8.74 33.17
CA ILE A 292 -24.11 -8.18 34.15
C ILE A 292 -23.30 -7.67 35.34
N GLU A 293 -23.44 -6.40 35.65
CA GLU A 293 -22.83 -5.75 36.82
C GLU A 293 -23.93 -5.41 37.83
N ARG A 294 -23.66 -5.60 39.13
CA ARG A 294 -24.58 -5.21 40.19
C ARG A 294 -24.09 -3.92 40.85
N PHE A 295 -24.94 -2.89 40.87
CA PHE A 295 -24.63 -1.61 41.50
C PHE A 295 -25.83 -1.09 42.29
N LYS A 296 -25.62 -0.80 43.58
CA LYS A 296 -26.69 -0.40 44.52
C LYS A 296 -27.90 -1.34 44.42
N GLU A 297 -27.62 -2.63 44.57
CA GLU A 297 -28.58 -3.74 44.54
C GLU A 297 -29.30 -4.01 43.22
N LYS A 298 -29.10 -3.17 42.20
CA LYS A 298 -29.70 -3.29 40.86
C LYS A 298 -28.76 -3.96 39.88
N ASN A 299 -29.30 -4.68 38.91
CA ASN A 299 -28.55 -5.35 37.84
C ASN A 299 -28.51 -4.48 36.59
N TYR A 300 -27.31 -4.28 36.03
CA TYR A 300 -27.10 -3.53 34.81
C TYR A 300 -26.44 -4.42 33.78
N VAL A 301 -26.90 -4.36 32.53
CA VAL A 301 -26.08 -4.88 31.42
C VAL A 301 -25.00 -3.86 31.11
N SER A 302 -23.76 -4.32 31.12
CA SER A 302 -22.58 -3.49 31.06
C SER A 302 -21.96 -3.53 29.68
N PHE A 303 -21.64 -2.37 29.14
CA PHE A 303 -20.88 -2.22 27.90
C PHE A 303 -19.66 -1.35 28.17
N GLY A 304 -18.54 -1.72 27.55
CA GLY A 304 -17.27 -1.02 27.74
C GLY A 304 -16.78 -0.46 26.42
N PHE A 305 -16.29 0.78 26.42
CA PHE A 305 -15.80 1.46 25.24
C PHE A 305 -14.45 2.12 25.54
N ASN A 306 -13.58 2.13 24.54
CA ASN A 306 -12.36 2.93 24.49
C ASN A 306 -12.59 4.07 23.51
N GLU A 307 -12.63 5.29 24.01
CA GLU A 307 -12.69 6.50 23.22
C GLU A 307 -11.29 6.79 22.64
N LEU A 308 -11.22 7.08 21.34
CA LEU A 308 -9.96 7.20 20.60
C LEU A 308 -9.34 8.60 20.61
N ASN A 309 -10.13 9.62 20.94
CA ASN A 309 -9.66 10.99 21.06
C ASN A 309 -8.88 11.19 22.36
N LYS A 310 -7.93 12.13 22.29
CA LYS A 310 -7.19 12.59 23.46
C LYS A 310 -7.59 14.03 23.74
N TYR A 311 -8.13 14.26 24.93
CA TYR A 311 -8.66 15.57 25.30
C TYR A 311 -7.56 16.47 25.89
N ASN A 312 -7.60 17.75 25.54
CA ASN A 312 -6.64 18.74 26.04
C ASN A 312 -7.01 19.16 27.46
N SER A 313 -6.24 18.70 28.45
CA SER A 313 -6.50 18.94 29.87
C SER A 313 -6.39 20.40 30.30
N ILE A 314 -5.81 21.28 29.47
CA ILE A 314 -5.75 22.72 29.75
C ILE A 314 -7.00 23.44 29.25
N LYS A 315 -7.60 22.96 28.15
CA LYS A 315 -8.77 23.58 27.53
C LYS A 315 -10.09 23.01 28.05
N LEU A 316 -10.09 21.74 28.44
CA LEU A 316 -11.28 21.02 28.84
C LEU A 316 -11.07 20.43 30.23
N ASN A 317 -11.99 20.74 31.13
CA ASN A 317 -12.05 20.08 32.43
C ASN A 317 -12.79 18.73 32.32
N GLN A 318 -12.75 17.94 33.39
CA GLN A 318 -13.34 16.60 33.43
C GLN A 318 -14.85 16.56 33.15
N TYR A 319 -15.59 17.59 33.57
CA TYR A 319 -17.04 17.68 33.38
C TYR A 319 -17.40 17.97 31.93
N GLU A 320 -16.62 18.83 31.26
CA GLU A 320 -16.77 19.12 29.84
C GLU A 320 -16.47 17.88 28.98
N ILE A 321 -15.44 17.12 29.34
CA ILE A 321 -15.10 15.84 28.68
C ILE A 321 -16.24 14.83 28.87
N ALA A 322 -16.74 14.68 30.11
CA ALA A 322 -17.84 13.76 30.40
C ALA A 322 -19.10 14.10 29.60
N ARG A 323 -19.39 15.40 29.41
CA ARG A 323 -20.50 15.88 28.58
C ARG A 323 -20.32 15.50 27.10
N ILE A 324 -19.12 15.70 26.56
CA ILE A 324 -18.81 15.29 25.18
C ILE A 324 -19.00 13.78 25.01
N ILE A 325 -18.48 12.98 25.94
CA ILE A 325 -18.65 11.52 25.95
C ILE A 325 -20.13 11.13 26.02
N PHE A 326 -20.90 11.82 26.86
CA PHE A 326 -22.33 11.57 26.95
C PHE A 326 -23.03 11.78 25.60
N ASP A 327 -22.72 12.86 24.90
CA ASP A 327 -23.37 13.18 23.62
C ASP A 327 -22.88 12.30 22.46
N VAL A 328 -21.57 12.05 22.40
CA VAL A 328 -20.93 11.33 21.28
C VAL A 328 -21.09 9.83 21.39
N VAL A 329 -21.14 9.29 22.62
CA VAL A 329 -21.14 7.84 22.88
C VAL A 329 -22.45 7.40 23.52
N VAL A 330 -22.74 7.91 24.73
CA VAL A 330 -23.88 7.43 25.55
C VAL A 330 -25.19 7.62 24.79
N ARG A 331 -25.51 8.84 24.40
CA ARG A 331 -26.79 9.20 23.76
C ARG A 331 -27.09 8.35 22.53
N LYS A 332 -26.06 8.06 21.74
CA LYS A 332 -26.15 7.27 20.51
C LYS A 332 -26.39 5.80 20.79
N ILE A 333 -25.70 5.20 21.77
CA ILE A 333 -25.88 3.78 22.10
C ILE A 333 -27.21 3.52 22.82
N LEU A 334 -27.83 4.51 23.46
CA LEU A 334 -29.11 4.32 24.14
C LEU A 334 -30.25 3.86 23.23
N SER A 335 -30.23 4.21 21.93
CA SER A 335 -31.32 3.82 21.02
C SER A 335 -31.35 2.30 20.77
N PRO A 336 -30.25 1.66 20.31
CA PRO A 336 -30.25 0.21 20.17
C PRO A 336 -30.43 -0.50 21.53
N LEU A 337 -29.87 0.01 22.62
CA LEU A 337 -30.09 -0.57 23.95
C LEU A 337 -31.58 -0.61 24.32
N ASN A 338 -32.28 0.51 24.16
CA ASN A 338 -33.71 0.58 24.45
C ASN A 338 -34.52 -0.34 23.53
N LEU A 339 -34.18 -0.37 22.23
CA LEU A 339 -34.89 -1.18 21.24
C LEU A 339 -34.85 -2.67 21.57
N PHE A 340 -33.68 -3.20 21.96
CA PHE A 340 -33.51 -4.64 22.13
C PHE A 340 -33.67 -5.13 23.58
N LEU A 341 -33.33 -4.31 24.57
CA LEU A 341 -33.19 -4.76 25.97
C LEU A 341 -34.20 -4.16 26.95
N TYR A 342 -35.05 -3.21 26.56
CA TYR A 342 -36.01 -2.57 27.46
C TYR A 342 -36.93 -3.58 28.20
N ASP A 343 -37.48 -4.55 27.46
CA ASP A 343 -38.41 -5.54 28.01
C ASP A 343 -37.72 -6.65 28.83
N SER A 344 -36.39 -6.63 28.94
CA SER A 344 -35.68 -7.62 29.74
C SER A 344 -36.02 -7.46 31.21
N LYS A 345 -36.55 -8.51 31.84
CA LYS A 345 -36.84 -8.57 33.27
C LYS A 345 -35.60 -8.81 34.14
N GLU A 346 -34.47 -9.16 33.51
CA GLU A 346 -33.25 -9.57 34.21
C GLU A 346 -32.35 -8.39 34.62
N ILE A 347 -32.61 -7.21 34.04
CA ILE A 347 -31.85 -5.98 34.28
C ILE A 347 -32.77 -4.84 34.67
N ASP A 348 -32.22 -3.92 35.45
CA ASP A 348 -32.82 -2.66 35.86
C ASP A 348 -32.36 -1.50 34.97
N GLY A 349 -31.26 -1.67 34.25
CA GLY A 349 -30.65 -0.60 33.47
C GLY A 349 -29.43 -1.00 32.66
N TYR A 350 -28.73 0.02 32.17
CA TYR A 350 -27.51 -0.09 31.39
C TYR A 350 -26.35 0.56 32.13
N GLN A 351 -25.19 -0.10 32.18
CA GLN A 351 -23.94 0.52 32.58
C GLN A 351 -23.09 0.73 31.32
N LEU A 352 -22.67 1.97 31.10
CA LEU A 352 -21.73 2.31 30.03
C LEU A 352 -20.42 2.75 30.66
N ASN A 353 -19.38 1.94 30.50
CA ASN A 353 -18.02 2.28 30.89
C ASN A 353 -17.27 2.83 29.69
N ILE A 354 -16.83 4.09 29.74
CA ILE A 354 -16.04 4.71 28.69
C ILE A 354 -14.68 5.10 29.25
N SER A 355 -13.62 4.50 28.71
CA SER A 355 -12.24 4.92 28.98
C SER A 355 -11.79 5.92 27.94
N THR A 356 -11.15 7.00 28.38
CA THR A 356 -10.57 8.03 27.53
C THR A 356 -9.20 8.46 28.08
N GLU A 357 -8.47 9.26 27.30
CA GLU A 357 -7.22 9.87 27.73
C GLU A 357 -7.28 11.40 27.70
N THR A 358 -6.56 12.01 28.63
CA THR A 358 -6.26 13.45 28.63
C THR A 358 -4.77 13.68 28.52
N LYS A 359 -4.36 14.74 27.83
CA LYS A 359 -2.97 15.15 27.74
C LYS A 359 -2.86 16.67 27.79
N ASN A 360 -1.81 17.17 28.44
CA ASN A 360 -1.39 18.55 28.29
C ASN A 360 -0.68 18.68 26.93
N PHE A 361 -1.23 19.47 26.00
CA PHE A 361 -0.66 19.65 24.66
C PHE A 361 0.34 20.81 24.56
N ILE A 362 0.55 21.60 25.63
CA ILE A 362 1.62 22.60 25.67
C ILE A 362 2.97 21.91 25.86
N ASP A 363 3.01 20.90 26.72
CA ASP A 363 4.20 20.09 26.96
C ASP A 363 4.21 18.86 26.04
N LYS A 364 5.20 18.78 25.15
CA LYS A 364 5.33 17.66 24.20
C LYS A 364 5.53 16.33 24.92
N ASP A 365 6.20 16.35 26.07
CA ASP A 365 6.57 15.17 26.85
C ASP A 365 5.52 14.81 27.92
N ALA A 366 4.42 15.58 28.02
CA ALA A 366 3.36 15.28 28.95
C ALA A 366 2.78 13.87 28.72
N ILE A 367 2.76 13.10 29.81
CA ILE A 367 2.20 11.75 29.86
C ILE A 367 0.67 11.84 29.80
N SER A 368 0.05 10.97 28.99
CA SER A 368 -1.41 10.89 28.92
C SER A 368 -1.98 10.30 30.20
N LYS A 369 -3.00 10.93 30.77
CA LYS A 369 -3.72 10.45 31.95
C LYS A 369 -5.04 9.81 31.53
N ARG A 370 -5.25 8.57 31.96
CA ARG A 370 -6.48 7.84 31.71
C ARG A 370 -7.61 8.35 32.61
N MET A 371 -8.82 8.40 32.05
CA MET A 371 -10.05 8.69 32.76
C MET A 371 -11.08 7.63 32.41
N ASP A 372 -11.73 7.05 33.41
CA ASP A 372 -12.75 6.03 33.25
C ASP A 372 -14.09 6.56 33.76
N PHE A 373 -15.04 6.74 32.85
CA PHE A 373 -16.40 7.17 33.16
C PHE A 373 -17.33 5.96 33.23
N ASN A 374 -18.15 5.89 34.26
CA ASN A 374 -19.23 4.91 34.41
C ASN A 374 -20.58 5.61 34.47
N PHE A 375 -21.43 5.38 33.48
CA PHE A 375 -22.80 5.89 33.43
C PHE A 375 -23.77 4.75 33.76
N TYR A 376 -24.49 4.86 34.88
CA TYR A 376 -25.53 3.91 35.27
C TYR A 376 -26.90 4.51 34.98
N LEU A 377 -27.52 4.04 33.91
CA LEU A 377 -28.81 4.55 33.42
C LEU A 377 -29.92 3.55 33.72
N ASN A 378 -31.03 4.00 34.32
CA ASN A 378 -32.21 3.17 34.51
C ASN A 378 -32.93 2.95 33.18
N LYS A 379 -33.37 1.72 32.88
CA LYS A 379 -34.06 1.42 31.62
C LYS A 379 -35.36 2.21 31.43
N LYS A 380 -36.08 2.52 32.52
CA LYS A 380 -37.32 3.32 32.47
C LYS A 380 -37.03 4.77 32.06
N ASP A 381 -36.00 5.38 32.63
CA ASP A 381 -35.64 6.75 32.29
C ASP A 381 -35.08 6.84 30.87
N VAL A 382 -34.33 5.83 30.42
CA VAL A 382 -33.90 5.75 29.02
C VAL A 382 -35.09 5.63 28.06
N ALA A 383 -36.10 4.84 28.39
CA ALA A 383 -37.31 4.73 27.58
C ALA A 383 -38.06 6.07 27.51
N ASN A 384 -38.27 6.73 28.66
CA ASN A 384 -38.88 8.06 28.71
C ASN A 384 -38.09 9.06 27.86
N TYR A 385 -36.76 9.01 27.91
CA TYR A 385 -35.91 9.87 27.07
C TYR A 385 -36.10 9.56 25.57
N LYS A 386 -36.18 8.28 25.19
CA LYS A 386 -36.37 7.88 23.78
C LYS A 386 -37.76 8.17 23.25
N ASN A 387 -38.75 8.27 24.13
CA ASN A 387 -40.11 8.70 23.80
C ASN A 387 -40.28 10.24 23.84
N ASN A 388 -39.23 10.99 24.14
CA ASN A 388 -39.23 12.45 24.34
C ASN A 388 -40.06 12.94 25.54
N ASP A 389 -40.33 12.08 26.52
CA ASP A 389 -41.03 12.45 27.76
C ASP A 389 -40.12 13.21 28.74
N ILE A 390 -38.81 13.02 28.63
CA ILE A 390 -37.79 13.77 29.39
C ILE A 390 -36.69 14.31 28.48
N THR A 391 -36.11 15.44 28.86
CA THR A 391 -34.98 16.05 28.16
C THR A 391 -33.67 15.30 28.40
N GLY A 392 -32.65 15.60 27.60
CA GLY A 392 -31.29 15.07 27.84
C GLY A 392 -30.73 15.46 29.20
N GLN A 393 -31.01 16.68 29.68
CA GLN A 393 -30.58 17.13 31.01
C GLN A 393 -31.27 16.35 32.11
N GLN A 394 -32.59 16.15 32.01
CA GLN A 394 -33.34 15.35 32.96
C GLN A 394 -32.86 13.89 32.99
N LEU A 395 -32.44 13.31 31.86
CA LEU A 395 -31.84 11.99 31.85
C LEU A 395 -30.49 11.98 32.60
N ILE A 396 -29.64 12.98 32.39
CA ILE A 396 -28.37 13.12 33.11
C ILE A 396 -28.60 13.26 34.61
N ASP A 397 -29.53 14.12 35.03
CA ASP A 397 -29.85 14.35 36.45
C ASP A 397 -30.28 13.06 37.17
N LYS A 398 -30.90 12.12 36.43
CA LYS A 398 -31.31 10.80 36.93
C LYS A 398 -30.24 9.72 36.79
N THR A 399 -29.18 9.97 36.03
CA THR A 399 -28.09 9.02 35.79
C THR A 399 -27.07 9.13 36.92
N ILE A 400 -26.61 7.98 37.44
CA ILE A 400 -25.45 7.99 38.35
C ILE A 400 -24.20 7.94 37.48
N ILE A 401 -23.34 8.95 37.64
CA ILE A 401 -22.12 9.10 36.86
C ILE A 401 -20.94 9.03 37.81
N LEU A 402 -20.03 8.10 37.55
CA LEU A 402 -18.76 7.99 38.27
C LEU A 402 -17.60 8.31 37.33
N LEU A 403 -16.61 9.04 37.82
CA LEU A 403 -15.32 9.27 37.19
C LEU A 403 -14.25 8.65 38.09
N ASN A 404 -13.54 7.64 37.59
CA ASN A 404 -12.56 6.88 38.38
C ASN A 404 -13.15 6.45 39.74
N ASP A 405 -14.39 5.95 39.71
CA ASP A 405 -15.19 5.50 40.86
C ASP A 405 -15.68 6.60 41.82
N GLU A 406 -15.35 7.87 41.57
CA GLU A 406 -15.91 9.02 42.30
C GLU A 406 -17.17 9.56 41.64
N ARG A 407 -18.21 9.84 42.42
CA ARG A 407 -19.46 10.40 41.88
C ARG A 407 -19.23 11.84 41.42
N ILE A 408 -19.72 12.14 40.22
CA ILE A 408 -19.76 13.50 39.67
C ILE A 408 -21.18 13.86 39.22
N ASP A 409 -21.51 15.14 39.27
CA ASP A 409 -22.77 15.68 38.72
C ASP A 409 -22.48 16.44 37.41
N LEU A 410 -23.28 16.19 36.38
CA LEU A 410 -23.11 16.80 35.05
C LEU A 410 -24.27 17.74 34.72
N ARG A 411 -23.95 18.83 34.00
CA ARG A 411 -24.93 19.75 33.40
C ARG A 411 -24.63 19.96 31.92
N LEU A 412 -25.60 19.64 31.05
CA LEU A 412 -25.73 20.17 29.70
C LEU A 412 -26.10 21.64 29.85
N GLN A 413 -25.38 22.52 29.17
CA GLN A 413 -25.52 23.98 29.32
C GLN A 413 -26.90 24.49 28.97
#